data_AF-A0A3C1KP79-F1
#
_entry.id   AF-A0A3C1KP79-F1
#
_cell.length_a   1.000
_cell.length_b   1.000
_cell.length_c   1.000
_cell.angle_alpha   90.00
_cell.angle_beta   90.00
_cell.angle_gamma   90.00
#
_symmetry.space_group_name_H-M   'P 1'
#
loop_
_entity.id
_entity.type
_entity.pdbx_description
1 polymer ?
#
loop_
_entity_poly.entity_id
_entity_poly.type
_entity_poly.pdbx_seq_one_letter_code
_entity_poly.pdbx_strand_id
1 'polypeptide(L)'
;MALVALAGGFANASFQTAIYHGDVIRVMILFYLLPVWSVLGGRLFLGEQVDAVRLLAVVLCLSGAFIILDVAHTSWTGITWIDLLALGSGMGLAATNILFRFTQDIPVMSKVAAMFIGCNAMIGISSLFVVSAA
;
A
#
# COMPACT_ATOMS: atom_id res chain seq x y z
N MET A 1 -7.07 16.70 -0.06
CA MET A 1 -5.59 16.68 0.03
C MET A 1 -5.08 16.11 1.34
N ALA A 2 -5.58 16.50 2.52
CA ALA A 2 -5.15 15.94 3.80
C ALA A 2 -5.29 14.40 3.87
N LEU A 3 -6.42 13.85 3.43
CA LEU A 3 -6.62 12.39 3.35
C LEU A 3 -5.67 11.70 2.37
N VAL A 4 -5.28 12.37 1.29
CA VAL A 4 -4.27 11.86 0.33
C VAL A 4 -2.89 11.82 1.00
N ALA A 5 -2.53 12.88 1.72
CA ALA A 5 -1.29 12.97 2.47
C ALA A 5 -1.21 11.91 3.57
N LEU A 6 -2.31 11.69 4.31
CA LEU A 6 -2.36 10.69 5.37
C LEU A 6 -2.35 9.26 4.83
N ALA A 7 -3.23 8.91 3.88
CA ALA A 7 -3.29 7.55 3.33
C ALA A 7 -2.01 7.21 2.55
N GLY A 8 -1.53 8.15 1.73
CA GLY A 8 -0.32 7.97 0.95
C GLY A 8 0.95 7.99 1.80
N GLY A 9 0.98 8.85 2.81
CA GLY A 9 2.07 8.90 3.79
C GLY A 9 2.15 7.62 4.62
N PHE A 10 1.01 7.16 5.14
CA PHE A 10 0.92 5.90 5.89
C PHE A 10 1.36 4.71 5.04
N ALA A 11 0.93 4.67 3.78
CA ALA A 11 1.31 3.60 2.86
C ALA A 11 2.82 3.56 2.63
N ASN A 12 3.43 4.71 2.32
CA ASN A 12 4.87 4.78 2.05
C ASN A 12 5.72 4.52 3.30
N ALA A 13 5.33 5.09 4.45
CA ALA A 13 6.02 4.88 5.72
C ALA A 13 5.97 3.40 6.14
N SER A 14 4.76 2.81 6.13
CA SER A 14 4.58 1.39 6.50
C SER A 14 5.35 0.46 5.57
N PHE A 15 5.37 0.77 4.27
CA PHE A 15 6.11 0.01 3.28
C PHE A 15 7.64 0.07 3.50
N GLN A 16 8.19 1.27 3.69
CA GLN A 16 9.62 1.44 3.97
C GLN A 16 10.02 0.73 5.27
N THR A 17 9.24 0.89 6.34
CA THR A 17 9.50 0.19 7.60
C THR A 17 9.45 -1.33 7.43
N ALA A 18 8.50 -1.84 6.65
CA ALA A 18 8.35 -3.27 6.40
C ALA A 18 9.54 -3.85 5.61
N ILE A 19 9.96 -3.19 4.53
CA ILE A 19 11.15 -3.61 3.76
C ILE A 19 12.42 -3.54 4.60
N TYR A 20 12.54 -2.53 5.47
CA TYR A 20 13.75 -2.34 6.27
C TYR A 20 13.93 -3.42 7.35
N HIS A 21 12.84 -3.87 7.97
CA HIS A 21 12.88 -4.82 9.09
C HIS A 21 12.49 -6.26 8.71
N GLY A 22 11.90 -6.44 7.53
CA GLY A 22 11.33 -7.72 7.08
C GLY A 22 12.08 -8.38 5.94
N ASP A 23 11.64 -9.60 5.64
CA ASP A 23 11.99 -10.25 4.39
C ASP A 23 11.30 -9.54 3.21
N VAL A 24 12.10 -9.06 2.27
CA VAL A 24 11.61 -8.25 1.14
C VAL A 24 10.58 -9.03 0.32
N ILE A 25 10.77 -10.34 0.13
CA ILE A 25 9.88 -11.17 -0.67
C ILE A 25 8.51 -11.29 0.02
N ARG A 26 8.46 -11.63 1.32
CA ARG A 26 7.19 -11.67 2.09
C ARG A 26 6.48 -10.32 2.08
N VAL A 27 7.21 -9.23 2.30
CA VAL A 27 6.66 -7.87 2.29
C VAL A 27 6.09 -7.52 0.92
N MET A 28 6.81 -7.86 -0.16
CA MET A 28 6.36 -7.68 -1.53
C MET A 28 5.07 -8.45 -1.79
N ILE A 29 4.98 -9.73 -1.43
CA ILE A 29 3.77 -10.55 -1.66
C ILE A 29 2.55 -9.87 -1.05
N LEU A 30 2.66 -9.45 0.21
CA LEU A 30 1.58 -8.80 0.96
C LEU A 30 1.23 -7.42 0.40
N PHE A 31 2.25 -6.66 -0.03
CA PHE A 31 2.07 -5.38 -0.69
C PHE A 31 1.37 -5.53 -2.06
N TYR A 32 1.74 -6.55 -2.83
CA TYR A 32 1.16 -6.84 -4.14
C TYR A 32 -0.28 -7.38 -4.09
N LEU A 33 -0.90 -7.49 -2.91
CA LEU A 33 -2.36 -7.58 -2.80
C LEU A 33 -3.06 -6.25 -3.11
N LEU A 34 -2.31 -5.18 -3.34
CA LEU A 34 -2.81 -3.87 -3.77
C LEU A 34 -3.90 -3.89 -4.87
N PRO A 35 -3.76 -4.61 -6.01
CA PRO A 35 -4.82 -4.76 -7.01
C PRO A 35 -6.13 -5.30 -6.42
N VAL A 36 -6.07 -6.25 -5.48
CA VAL A 36 -7.24 -6.80 -4.79
C VAL A 36 -7.92 -5.72 -3.96
N TRP A 37 -7.14 -5.01 -3.13
CA TRP A 37 -7.63 -3.91 -2.30
C TRP A 37 -8.18 -2.74 -3.14
N SER A 38 -7.58 -2.48 -4.29
CA SER A 38 -8.00 -1.41 -5.21
C SER A 38 -9.34 -1.75 -5.88
N VAL A 39 -9.57 -3.01 -6.26
CA VAL A 39 -10.86 -3.44 -6.82
C VAL A 39 -11.94 -3.47 -5.74
N LEU A 40 -11.64 -3.99 -4.54
CA LEU A 40 -12.57 -4.00 -3.42
C LEU A 40 -12.96 -2.58 -2.99
N GLY A 41 -11.98 -1.70 -2.81
CA GLY A 41 -12.24 -0.31 -2.46
C GLY A 41 -12.90 0.46 -3.60
N GLY A 42 -12.56 0.19 -4.86
CA GLY A 42 -13.26 0.74 -6.02
C GLY A 42 -14.75 0.37 -6.03
N ARG A 43 -15.07 -0.90 -5.76
CA ARG A 43 -16.46 -1.36 -5.63
C ARG A 43 -17.18 -0.66 -4.47
N LEU A 44 -16.56 -0.59 -3.30
CA LEU A 44 -17.20 -0.06 -2.09
C LEU A 44 -17.38 1.47 -2.13
N PHE A 45 -16.38 2.21 -2.60
CA PHE A 45 -16.37 3.67 -2.55
C PHE A 45 -16.84 4.33 -3.85
N LEU A 46 -16.56 3.76 -5.03
CA LEU A 46 -17.01 4.33 -6.31
C LEU A 46 -18.32 3.71 -6.81
N GLY A 47 -18.79 2.61 -6.22
CA GLY A 47 -19.96 1.89 -6.71
C GLY A 47 -19.76 1.25 -8.10
N GLU A 48 -18.51 1.15 -8.57
CA GLU A 48 -18.19 0.52 -9.85
C GLU A 48 -18.58 -0.97 -9.82
N GLN A 49 -19.31 -1.43 -10.84
CA GLN A 49 -19.57 -2.85 -11.00
C GLN A 49 -18.25 -3.56 -11.31
N VAL A 50 -17.96 -4.63 -10.56
CA VAL A 50 -16.75 -5.43 -10.79
C VAL A 50 -16.98 -6.26 -12.05
N ASP A 51 -16.51 -5.72 -13.16
CA ASP A 51 -16.56 -6.40 -14.45
C ASP A 51 -15.66 -7.65 -14.44
N ALA A 52 -16.02 -8.66 -15.23
CA ALA A 52 -15.25 -9.91 -15.36
C ALA A 52 -13.81 -9.63 -15.84
N VAL A 53 -13.62 -8.59 -16.65
CA VAL A 53 -12.29 -8.14 -17.09
C VAL A 53 -11.43 -7.66 -15.92
N ARG A 54 -12.03 -6.98 -14.93
CA ARG A 54 -11.31 -6.47 -13.75
C ARG A 54 -10.89 -7.61 -12.84
N LEU A 55 -11.74 -8.63 -12.69
CA LEU A 55 -11.41 -9.85 -11.97
C LEU A 55 -10.26 -10.60 -12.66
N LEU A 56 -10.32 -10.74 -13.99
CA LEU A 56 -9.27 -11.37 -14.77
C LEU A 56 -7.92 -10.63 -14.63
N ALA A 57 -7.95 -9.29 -14.66
CA ALA A 57 -6.75 -8.48 -14.46
C ALA A 57 -6.14 -8.67 -13.06
N VAL A 58 -6.96 -8.77 -12.01
CA VAL A 58 -6.47 -9.08 -10.65
C VAL A 58 -5.84 -10.46 -10.62
N VAL A 59 -6.47 -11.47 -11.20
CA VAL A 59 -5.93 -12.83 -11.25
C VAL A 59 -4.61 -12.87 -12.02
N LEU A 60 -4.52 -12.19 -13.18
CA LEU A 60 -3.27 -12.09 -13.94
C LEU A 60 -2.17 -11.40 -13.13
N CYS A 61 -2.51 -10.30 -12.46
CA CYS A 61 -1.54 -9.55 -11.65
C CYS A 61 -1.01 -10.39 -10.49
N LEU A 62 -1.90 -11.09 -9.78
CA LEU A 62 -1.53 -12.01 -8.71
C LEU A 62 -0.68 -13.17 -9.23
N SER A 63 -1.02 -13.74 -10.40
CA SER A 63 -0.21 -14.80 -11.01
C SER A 63 1.19 -14.33 -11.37
N GLY A 64 1.32 -13.10 -11.91
CA GLY A 64 2.61 -12.51 -12.21
C GLY A 64 3.44 -12.28 -10.96
N ALA A 65 2.84 -11.74 -9.90
CA ALA A 65 3.49 -11.58 -8.60
C ALA A 65 3.94 -12.92 -8.03
N PHE A 66 3.11 -13.98 -8.16
CA PHE A 66 3.43 -15.31 -7.68
C PHE A 66 4.68 -15.90 -8.37
N ILE A 67 4.82 -15.66 -9.68
CA ILE A 67 5.98 -16.08 -10.48
C ILE A 67 7.22 -15.27 -10.12
N ILE A 68 7.09 -13.94 -10.03
CA ILE A 68 8.23 -13.03 -9.79
C ILE A 68 8.81 -13.21 -8.38
N LEU A 69 7.95 -13.42 -7.40
CA LEU A 69 8.33 -13.45 -5.98
C LEU A 69 8.65 -14.85 -5.47
N ASP A 70 8.64 -15.85 -6.34
CA ASP A 70 8.95 -17.23 -5.99
C ASP A 70 8.27 -17.69 -4.69
N VAL A 71 6.96 -17.48 -4.62
CA VAL A 71 6.16 -17.68 -3.41
C VAL A 71 6.26 -19.12 -2.90
N ALA A 72 6.49 -20.08 -3.80
CA ALA A 72 6.60 -21.51 -3.50
C ALA A 72 7.80 -21.84 -2.59
N HIS A 73 8.89 -21.07 -2.68
CA HIS A 73 10.08 -21.26 -1.86
C HIS A 73 10.15 -20.29 -0.67
N THR A 74 9.18 -19.38 -0.54
CA THR A 74 9.09 -18.45 0.59
C THR A 74 8.69 -19.20 1.87
N SER A 75 9.52 -19.10 2.91
CA SER A 75 9.20 -19.68 4.22
C SER A 75 8.23 -18.78 4.99
N TRP A 76 7.00 -19.26 5.18
CA TRP A 76 5.98 -18.57 5.98
C TRP A 76 6.12 -18.94 7.47
N THR A 77 6.98 -18.24 8.18
CA THR A 77 7.12 -18.38 9.64
C THR A 77 6.17 -17.40 10.34
N GLY A 78 5.00 -17.88 10.77
CA GLY A 78 4.01 -17.10 11.54
C GLY A 78 3.52 -15.79 10.88
N ILE A 79 2.60 -15.09 11.55
CA ILE A 79 2.22 -13.72 11.19
C ILE A 79 2.95 -12.77 12.13
N THR A 80 3.74 -11.86 11.56
CA THR A 80 4.53 -10.87 12.30
C THR A 80 3.95 -9.48 12.14
N TRP A 81 4.30 -8.54 13.03
CA TRP A 81 3.94 -7.13 12.90
C TRP A 81 4.31 -6.52 11.54
N ILE A 82 5.42 -6.98 10.96
CA ILE A 82 5.92 -6.55 9.64
C ILE A 82 4.96 -6.94 8.52
N ASP A 83 4.33 -8.12 8.62
CA ASP A 83 3.32 -8.57 7.66
C ASP A 83 2.08 -7.68 7.70
N LEU A 84 1.72 -7.22 8.90
CA LEU A 84 0.60 -6.30 9.11
C LEU A 84 0.90 -4.91 8.52
N LEU A 85 2.13 -4.42 8.65
CA LEU A 85 2.58 -3.18 8.01
C LEU A 85 2.61 -3.30 6.48
N ALA A 86 3.08 -4.43 5.96
CA ALA A 86 3.09 -4.70 4.52
C ALA A 86 1.67 -4.72 3.95
N LEU A 87 0.74 -5.45 4.59
CA LEU A 87 -0.68 -5.44 4.24
C LEU A 87 -1.29 -4.04 4.34
N GLY A 88 -1.04 -3.35 5.45
CA GLY A 88 -1.52 -2.00 5.69
C GLY A 88 -1.03 -1.00 4.65
N SER A 89 0.20 -1.17 4.17
CA SER A 89 0.76 -0.32 3.10
C SER A 89 0.05 -0.53 1.76
N GLY A 90 -0.24 -1.78 1.39
CA GLY A 90 -1.02 -2.10 0.19
C GLY A 90 -2.44 -1.53 0.26
N MET A 91 -3.09 -1.63 1.43
CA MET A 91 -4.41 -1.04 1.68
C MET A 91 -4.39 0.50 1.62
N GLY A 92 -3.41 1.14 2.25
CA GLY A 92 -3.27 2.60 2.24
C GLY A 92 -3.00 3.16 0.84
N LEU A 93 -2.21 2.45 0.04
CA LEU A 93 -1.92 2.85 -1.33
C LEU A 93 -3.14 2.64 -2.24
N ALA A 94 -3.91 1.57 -2.04
CA ALA A 94 -5.21 1.38 -2.69
C ALA A 94 -6.20 2.51 -2.34
N ALA A 95 -6.30 2.88 -1.06
CA ALA A 95 -7.11 4.02 -0.62
C ALA A 95 -6.65 5.34 -1.28
N THR A 96 -5.34 5.53 -1.43
CA THR A 96 -4.79 6.72 -2.11
C THR A 96 -5.17 6.74 -3.60
N ASN A 97 -5.09 5.59 -4.28
CA ASN A 97 -5.50 5.48 -5.68
C ASN A 97 -6.99 5.80 -5.88
N ILE A 98 -7.85 5.36 -4.96
CA ILE A 98 -9.27 5.68 -4.94
C ILE A 98 -9.46 7.19 -4.76
N LEU A 99 -8.77 7.77 -3.79
CA LEU A 99 -8.87 9.20 -3.48
C LEU A 99 -8.35 10.08 -4.62
N PHE A 100 -7.37 9.59 -5.39
CA PHE A 100 -6.90 10.24 -6.62
C PHE A 100 -7.99 10.32 -7.68
N ARG A 101 -8.82 9.28 -7.81
CA ARG A 101 -9.98 9.27 -8.72
C ARG A 101 -11.05 10.29 -8.30
N PHE A 102 -11.23 10.53 -7.00
CA PHE A 102 -12.13 11.58 -6.51
C PHE A 102 -11.60 13.00 -6.65
N THR A 103 -10.31 13.18 -6.96
CA THR A 103 -9.68 14.51 -7.03
C THR A 103 -9.06 14.76 -8.40
N GLN A 104 -9.62 14.20 -9.48
CA GLN A 104 -9.05 14.27 -10.83
C GLN A 104 -8.76 15.70 -11.32
N ASP A 105 -9.48 16.70 -10.81
CA ASP A 105 -9.30 18.11 -11.14
C ASP A 105 -7.98 18.71 -10.63
N ILE A 106 -7.24 17.99 -9.78
CA ILE A 106 -6.04 18.51 -9.12
C ILE A 106 -4.79 17.92 -9.78
N PRO A 107 -3.78 18.74 -10.15
CA PRO A 107 -2.59 18.27 -10.82
C PRO A 107 -1.85 17.20 -10.02
N VAL A 108 -1.36 16.18 -10.72
CA VAL A 108 -0.68 15.00 -10.14
C VAL A 108 0.51 15.41 -9.29
N MET A 109 1.28 16.42 -9.72
CA MET A 109 2.44 16.93 -8.98
C MET A 109 2.07 17.36 -7.55
N SER A 110 0.95 18.06 -7.38
CA SER A 110 0.47 18.50 -6.06
C SER A 110 0.03 17.35 -5.18
N LYS A 111 -0.55 16.29 -5.77
CA LYS A 111 -0.95 15.08 -5.04
C LYS A 111 0.26 14.30 -4.55
N VAL A 112 1.25 14.12 -5.42
CA VAL A 112 2.51 13.44 -5.09
C VAL A 112 3.25 14.21 -4.01
N ALA A 113 3.38 15.54 -4.15
CA ALA A 113 3.97 16.39 -3.12
C ALA A 113 3.25 16.23 -1.78
N ALA A 114 1.91 16.21 -1.76
CA ALA A 114 1.14 15.99 -0.54
C ALA A 114 1.40 14.61 0.11
N MET A 115 1.53 13.54 -0.69
CA MET A 115 1.89 12.21 -0.17
C MET A 115 3.30 12.20 0.44
N PHE A 116 4.28 12.85 -0.20
CA PHE A 116 5.64 12.95 0.32
C PHE A 116 5.70 13.78 1.61
N ILE A 117 4.98 14.91 1.68
CA ILE A 117 4.87 15.71 2.90
C ILE A 117 4.24 14.89 4.03
N GLY A 118 3.16 14.16 3.75
CA GLY A 118 2.51 13.27 4.72
C GLY A 118 3.43 12.15 5.20
N CYS A 119 4.17 11.50 4.28
CA CYS A 119 5.15 10.48 4.61
C CYS A 119 6.25 11.03 5.52
N ASN A 120 6.83 12.17 5.14
CA ASN A 120 7.92 12.80 5.88
C ASN A 120 7.47 13.24 7.29
N ALA A 121 6.24 13.76 7.41
CA ALA A 121 5.65 14.07 8.71
C ALA A 121 5.44 12.82 9.57
N MET A 122 4.90 11.73 9.02
CA MET A 122 4.68 10.48 9.78
C MET A 122 5.99 9.82 10.21
N ILE A 123 6.98 9.73 9.31
CA ILE A 123 8.31 9.20 9.64
C ILE A 123 8.98 10.10 10.68
N GLY A 124 8.94 11.42 10.52
CA GLY A 124 9.48 12.38 11.48
C GLY A 124 8.84 12.28 12.87
N ILE A 125 7.53 12.05 12.94
CA ILE A 125 6.85 11.80 14.22
C ILE A 125 7.31 10.48 14.84
N SER A 126 7.41 9.42 14.03
CA SER A 126 7.86 8.10 14.53
C SER A 126 9.31 8.12 15.03
N SER A 127 10.20 8.89 14.39
CA SER A 127 11.60 9.00 14.80
C SER A 127 11.77 9.78 16.09
N LEU A 128 10.89 10.75 16.39
CA LEU A 128 10.88 11.42 17.69
C LEU A 128 10.56 10.46 18.84
N PHE A 129 9.66 9.49 18.63
CA PHE A 129 9.38 8.46 19.63
C PHE A 129 10.53 7.46 19.79
N VAL A 130 11.25 7.14 18.71
CA VAL A 130 12.44 6.27 18.77
C VAL A 130 13.59 6.96 19.51
N VAL A 131 13.84 8.24 19.23
CA VAL A 131 14.87 9.04 19.93
C VAL A 131 14.54 9.22 21.42
N SER A 132 13.27 9.32 21.79
CA SER A 132 12.86 9.44 23.20
C SER A 132 12.98 8.12 23.99
N ALA A 133 13.22 6.98 23.33
CA ALA A 133 13.34 5.67 23.95
C ALA A 133 14.80 5.16 24.03
N ALA A 134 15.77 5.94 23.56
CA ALA A 134 17.21 5.68 23.62
C ALA A 134 17.89 6.55 24.69
#